data_AF-A0A4U0V1X0-F1
#
_entry.id   AF-A0A4U0V1X0-F1
#
_cell.length_a   1.000
_cell.length_b   1.000
_cell.length_c   1.000
_cell.angle_alpha   90.00
_cell.angle_beta   90.00
_cell.angle_gamma   90.00
#
_symmetry.space_group_name_H-M   'P 1'
#
loop_
_entity.id
_entity.type
_entity.pdbx_description
1 polymer ?
#
loop_
_entity_poly.entity_id
_entity_poly.type
_entity_poly.pdbx_seq_one_letter_code
_entity_poly.pdbx_strand_id
1 'polypeptide(L)'
;MSRISRFAADTKYPVTQTLFELFHGAPGSNNKSAIKGPRKTFKEGFAPDLRNDIGCTIIDIHPGASVWSSKLHDFLQPKRHLLMEPEERYFTPFIKPLLDKPGSTYRHTNLIGAHPREYWPNYEKVLSEAELAPSPALPADDPALRALNPTLLVIGNLSRQYKVLARARSVHFGALILQQFLHAALTNQLFHRSGLVRMMLWLPEAEKYTLFPTSEVYRHSLNARLGVGSSLTEVAGTVDLYDTADSFYFRRRRRPPVLEAIIADRARRRMDDLGMQPPHGRAFLHDRPKPDGSAFLSPFETAVSTWQDLEAEIATTEARLADLVRLDRGDRRRGAPGQRQQREQAMLGSMKYPQCEASGQTFKGSGNNVTWVAVWADLGMRVLNLEVALRQLEEKGEDAATYERVRDRILKLDHDVDTIATSESMNMAEFAQRVVEQQQACLMEPAIIALDDRAYEPLKATPSDFWPNSELMLLDMVPKPRDLSVEGLASKREMSKLCETFCRSLLESPTRTLPEALERLAPNAGRDVIPMVDIARDPRKGGRLNPHRIRVRMISDELIEGLIKAWVEWPFKPSLTDLVLASESSEGVSEEAREAEVEE
;
A
#
# COMPACT_ATOMS: atom_id res chain seq x y z
N MET A 1 18.41 8.17 27.78
CA MET A 1 19.43 7.99 26.71
C MET A 1 20.06 9.34 26.42
N SER A 2 21.39 9.44 26.36
CA SER A 2 22.05 10.71 26.03
C SER A 2 21.65 11.13 24.61
N ARG A 3 21.31 12.41 24.42
CA ARG A 3 21.02 12.95 23.09
C ARG A 3 22.31 12.94 22.28
N ILE A 4 22.51 11.91 21.46
CA ILE A 4 23.59 11.90 20.47
C ILE A 4 23.37 13.10 19.54
N SER A 5 24.36 13.97 19.44
CA SER A 5 24.28 15.15 18.56
C SER A 5 23.97 14.71 17.13
N ARG A 6 22.95 15.32 16.53
CA ARG A 6 22.47 15.04 15.16
C ARG A 6 23.59 15.09 14.11
N PHE A 7 24.62 15.89 14.35
CA PHE A 7 25.73 16.14 13.43
C PHE A 7 27.07 15.60 13.92
N ALA A 8 27.13 14.74 14.94
CA ALA A 8 28.41 14.22 15.42
C ALA A 8 29.16 13.43 14.36
N ALA A 9 30.48 13.65 14.25
CA ALA A 9 31.35 12.77 13.50
C ALA A 9 31.49 11.42 14.24
N ASP A 10 31.46 10.33 13.49
CA ASP A 10 31.65 8.97 14.00
C ASP A 10 33.08 8.50 13.71
N THR A 11 33.84 8.21 14.76
CA THR A 11 35.23 7.75 14.67
C THR A 11 35.38 6.42 13.93
N LYS A 12 34.31 5.61 13.87
CA LYS A 12 34.28 4.35 13.15
C LYS A 12 34.23 4.53 11.63
N TYR A 13 33.80 5.70 11.13
CA TYR A 13 33.58 5.92 9.70
C TYR A 13 34.20 7.24 9.23
N PRO A 14 35.47 7.27 8.80
CA PRO A 14 36.20 8.50 8.47
C PRO A 14 35.44 9.50 7.58
N VAL A 15 34.62 9.03 6.65
CA VAL A 15 33.75 9.89 5.81
C VAL A 15 32.78 10.79 6.62
N THR A 16 32.47 10.53 7.89
CA THR A 16 31.61 11.41 8.72
C THR A 16 32.41 12.59 9.23
N GLN A 17 33.72 12.44 9.39
CA GLN A 17 34.61 13.51 9.79
C GLN A 17 34.68 14.56 8.68
N THR A 18 34.94 14.13 7.44
CA THR A 18 34.93 15.01 6.27
C THR A 18 33.57 15.69 6.09
N LEU A 19 32.47 14.94 6.23
CA LEU A 19 31.14 15.52 6.15
C LEU A 19 30.84 16.52 7.28
N PHE A 20 31.29 16.24 8.50
CA PHE A 20 31.20 17.18 9.60
C PHE A 20 31.95 18.48 9.27
N GLU A 21 33.18 18.40 8.81
CA GLU A 21 34.00 19.57 8.43
C GLU A 21 33.36 20.41 7.31
N LEU A 22 32.70 19.78 6.33
CA LEU A 22 32.06 20.48 5.20
C LEU A 22 30.75 21.19 5.55
N PHE A 23 30.03 20.71 6.58
CA PHE A 23 28.66 21.15 6.88
C PHE A 23 28.50 21.75 8.28
N HIS A 24 29.47 21.60 9.18
CA HIS A 24 29.47 22.21 10.50
C HIS A 24 30.02 23.65 10.44
N GLY A 25 29.24 24.64 10.91
CA GLY A 25 29.71 26.03 11.06
C GLY A 25 29.44 26.99 9.89
N ALA A 26 28.71 26.59 8.84
CA ALA A 26 28.34 27.49 7.74
C ALA A 26 27.20 28.47 8.12
N PRO A 27 27.35 29.80 7.92
CA PRO A 27 26.28 30.76 8.19
C PRO A 27 25.08 30.47 7.28
N GLY A 28 23.87 30.35 7.86
CA GLY A 28 22.63 30.07 7.11
C GLY A 28 22.24 28.59 7.01
N SER A 29 22.91 27.67 7.72
CA SER A 29 22.59 26.24 7.74
C SER A 29 21.34 25.88 8.58
N ASN A 30 20.22 26.58 8.40
CA ASN A 30 18.94 26.03 8.84
C ASN A 30 18.47 25.02 7.78
N ASN A 31 18.56 23.74 8.16
CA ASN A 31 18.14 22.56 7.41
C ASN A 31 18.84 22.31 6.06
N LYS A 32 19.73 21.31 6.03
CA LYS A 32 19.82 20.33 4.94
C LYS A 32 20.59 19.10 5.39
N SER A 33 19.90 17.97 5.37
CA SER A 33 20.40 16.62 5.60
C SER A 33 21.46 16.29 4.54
N ALA A 34 22.61 15.84 5.01
CA ALA A 34 23.74 15.50 4.20
C ALA A 34 24.02 14.01 4.41
N ILE A 35 23.33 13.07 3.73
CA ILE A 35 23.29 11.65 4.16
C ILE A 35 24.25 10.68 3.47
N LYS A 36 25.05 9.94 4.27
CA LYS A 36 25.71 8.70 3.87
C LYS A 36 24.67 7.58 3.74
N GLY A 37 24.72 6.83 2.64
CA GLY A 37 24.03 5.54 2.56
C GLY A 37 24.60 4.48 3.52
N PRO A 38 23.94 3.32 3.66
CA PRO A 38 24.14 2.38 4.76
C PRO A 38 25.56 1.84 4.90
N ARG A 39 25.86 1.53 6.16
CA ARG A 39 27.16 1.07 6.67
C ARG A 39 27.27 -0.46 6.52
N LYS A 40 28.30 -0.89 5.78
CA LYS A 40 28.88 -2.25 5.66
C LYS A 40 28.34 -3.18 4.55
N THR A 41 29.24 -4.10 4.19
CA THR A 41 29.32 -5.04 3.05
C THR A 41 28.03 -5.71 2.59
N PHE A 42 27.76 -5.57 1.30
CA PHE A 42 26.73 -6.25 0.51
C PHE A 42 27.35 -7.54 -0.04
N LYS A 43 27.04 -8.70 0.56
CA LYS A 43 27.39 -9.98 -0.06
C LYS A 43 26.24 -10.98 -0.13
N GLU A 44 25.20 -10.86 0.69
CA GLU A 44 24.04 -11.77 0.64
C GLU A 44 22.75 -11.05 1.10
N GLY A 45 21.61 -11.26 0.42
CA GLY A 45 20.27 -11.17 1.02
C GLY A 45 19.38 -9.94 0.78
N PHE A 46 19.76 -8.95 -0.03
CA PHE A 46 18.90 -7.79 -0.35
C PHE A 46 18.22 -7.98 -1.71
N ALA A 47 16.92 -7.68 -1.80
CA ALA A 47 16.17 -7.56 -3.07
C ALA A 47 16.56 -8.65 -4.09
N PRO A 48 15.98 -9.86 -3.99
CA PRO A 48 16.54 -11.08 -4.61
C PRO A 48 16.70 -10.99 -6.13
N ASP A 49 15.88 -10.16 -6.77
CA ASP A 49 15.86 -9.87 -8.20
C ASP A 49 16.83 -8.75 -8.64
N LEU A 50 17.52 -8.06 -7.72
CA LEU A 50 18.48 -6.98 -8.02
C LEU A 50 19.68 -7.48 -8.85
N ARG A 51 19.95 -8.79 -8.85
CA ARG A 51 20.95 -9.40 -9.74
C ARG A 51 20.57 -9.30 -11.22
N ASN A 52 19.29 -9.13 -11.53
CA ASN A 52 18.83 -8.92 -12.90
C ASN A 52 19.33 -7.58 -13.47
N ASP A 53 19.71 -6.64 -12.60
CA ASP A 53 20.21 -5.32 -12.97
C ASP A 53 21.75 -5.27 -13.13
N ILE A 54 22.45 -6.42 -13.12
CA ILE A 54 23.91 -6.45 -13.36
C ILE A 54 24.22 -5.91 -14.77
N GLY A 55 25.19 -5.00 -14.86
CA GLY A 55 25.58 -4.33 -16.10
C GLY A 55 24.66 -3.19 -16.53
N CYS A 56 23.63 -2.84 -15.75
CA CYS A 56 22.70 -1.77 -16.08
C CYS A 56 23.39 -0.38 -16.17
N THR A 57 22.66 0.60 -16.69
CA THR A 57 22.94 2.01 -16.42
C THR A 57 22.26 2.38 -15.10
N ILE A 58 22.95 3.11 -14.23
CA ILE A 58 22.38 3.64 -12.99
C ILE A 58 22.20 5.16 -13.12
N ILE A 59 21.02 5.67 -12.79
CA ILE A 59 20.78 7.09 -12.53
C ILE A 59 20.61 7.26 -11.02
N ASP A 60 21.54 7.99 -10.38
CA ASP A 60 21.58 8.18 -8.94
C ASP A 60 21.23 9.61 -8.55
N ILE A 61 20.07 9.77 -7.91
CA ILE A 61 19.50 11.04 -7.49
C ILE A 61 20.05 11.42 -6.12
N HIS A 62 20.77 12.54 -6.05
CA HIS A 62 21.29 13.13 -4.81
C HIS A 62 22.20 12.20 -3.96
N PRO A 63 23.23 11.58 -4.58
CA PRO A 63 24.08 10.56 -3.95
C PRO A 63 24.88 11.05 -2.73
N GLY A 64 25.09 12.37 -2.60
CA GLY A 64 25.87 12.97 -1.53
C GLY A 64 27.27 12.38 -1.44
N ALA A 65 27.59 11.76 -0.30
CA ALA A 65 28.90 11.14 -0.09
C ALA A 65 29.13 9.85 -0.90
N SER A 66 28.15 9.39 -1.70
CA SER A 66 28.28 8.25 -2.61
C SER A 66 28.66 6.91 -1.94
N VAL A 67 28.38 6.77 -0.63
CA VAL A 67 28.70 5.55 0.13
C VAL A 67 27.86 4.36 -0.35
N TRP A 68 26.57 4.56 -0.55
CA TRP A 68 25.68 3.53 -1.10
C TRP A 68 25.88 3.35 -2.60
N SER A 69 26.00 4.46 -3.33
CA SER A 69 26.29 4.49 -4.76
C SER A 69 27.53 3.67 -5.12
N SER A 70 28.63 3.82 -4.37
CA SER A 70 29.86 3.05 -4.59
C SER A 70 29.69 1.56 -4.31
N LYS A 71 28.97 1.20 -3.24
CA LYS A 71 28.72 -0.21 -2.93
C LYS A 71 27.82 -0.89 -3.94
N LEU A 72 26.79 -0.20 -4.42
CA LEU A 72 25.90 -0.74 -5.43
C LEU A 72 26.61 -0.81 -6.79
N HIS A 73 27.46 0.15 -7.13
CA HIS A 73 28.31 0.10 -8.31
C HIS A 73 29.24 -1.12 -8.28
N ASP A 74 29.91 -1.37 -7.16
CA ASP A 74 30.78 -2.54 -6.99
C ASP A 74 30.01 -3.85 -7.20
N PHE A 75 28.74 -3.91 -6.79
CA PHE A 75 27.90 -5.10 -6.92
C PHE A 75 27.34 -5.27 -8.35
N LEU A 76 26.75 -4.21 -8.92
CA LEU A 76 26.05 -4.26 -10.20
C LEU A 76 26.99 -4.12 -11.40
N GLN A 77 28.22 -3.61 -11.22
CA GLN A 77 29.19 -3.38 -12.30
C GLN A 77 28.55 -2.64 -13.50
N PRO A 78 27.96 -1.45 -13.27
CA PRO A 78 27.16 -0.79 -14.28
C PRO A 78 28.02 -0.31 -15.45
N LYS A 79 27.50 -0.44 -16.68
CA LYS A 79 28.13 0.14 -17.87
C LYS A 79 28.26 1.66 -17.78
N ARG A 80 27.39 2.28 -16.98
CA ARG A 80 27.42 3.71 -16.65
C ARG A 80 26.69 4.00 -15.35
N HIS A 81 27.24 4.87 -14.52
CA HIS A 81 26.62 5.30 -13.27
C HIS A 81 26.61 6.84 -13.20
N LEU A 82 25.46 7.45 -13.50
CA LEU A 82 25.29 8.90 -13.47
C LEU A 82 24.93 9.39 -12.07
N LEU A 83 25.78 10.24 -11.50
CA LEU A 83 25.61 10.90 -10.21
C LEU A 83 24.98 12.29 -10.42
N MET A 84 23.72 12.48 -10.02
CA MET A 84 23.00 13.75 -10.08
C MET A 84 23.09 14.48 -8.73
N GLU A 85 24.22 15.15 -8.49
CA GLU A 85 24.47 15.87 -7.23
C GLU A 85 24.70 17.36 -7.50
N PRO A 86 23.73 18.22 -7.13
CA PRO A 86 23.84 19.66 -7.34
C PRO A 86 24.67 20.39 -6.27
N GLU A 87 24.95 19.79 -5.11
CA GLU A 87 25.72 20.44 -4.05
C GLU A 87 27.23 20.22 -4.23
N GLU A 88 27.91 21.31 -4.62
CA GLU A 88 29.34 21.32 -4.94
C GLU A 88 30.24 20.85 -3.80
N ARG A 89 29.82 21.02 -2.53
CA ARG A 89 30.59 20.53 -1.37
C ARG A 89 30.85 19.02 -1.40
N TYR A 90 30.02 18.23 -2.09
CA TYR A 90 30.27 16.80 -2.26
C TYR A 90 31.22 16.48 -3.39
N PHE A 91 31.37 17.38 -4.36
CA PHE A 91 32.03 17.09 -5.62
C PHE A 91 33.49 16.70 -5.40
N THR A 92 34.30 17.63 -4.88
CA THR A 92 35.75 17.43 -4.68
C THR A 92 36.08 16.24 -3.76
N PRO A 93 35.47 16.09 -2.57
CA PRO A 93 35.87 15.03 -1.63
C PRO A 93 35.32 13.64 -1.96
N PHE A 94 34.16 13.54 -2.64
CA PHE A 94 33.48 12.25 -2.81
C PHE A 94 33.24 11.85 -4.26
N ILE A 95 32.88 12.78 -5.13
CA ILE A 95 32.50 12.46 -6.52
C ILE A 95 33.73 12.44 -7.42
N LYS A 96 34.58 13.47 -7.38
CA LYS A 96 35.78 13.58 -8.19
C LYS A 96 36.69 12.34 -8.08
N PRO A 97 36.96 11.78 -6.89
CA PRO A 97 37.75 10.55 -6.77
C PRO A 97 37.12 9.33 -7.43
N LEU A 98 35.80 9.28 -7.61
CA LEU A 98 35.12 8.21 -8.35
C LEU A 98 35.26 8.40 -9.86
N LEU A 99 35.17 9.65 -10.34
CA LEU A 99 35.32 10.00 -11.76
C LEU A 99 36.76 9.76 -12.25
N ASP A 100 37.76 10.13 -11.44
CA ASP A 100 39.18 10.07 -11.82
C ASP A 100 39.77 8.65 -11.85
N LYS A 101 39.04 7.63 -11.37
CA LYS A 101 39.52 6.25 -11.42
C LYS A 101 39.78 5.82 -12.88
N PRO A 102 40.90 5.15 -13.17
CA PRO A 102 41.13 4.59 -14.51
C PRO A 102 39.97 3.67 -14.92
N GLY A 103 39.39 3.91 -16.11
CA GLY A 103 38.26 3.13 -16.61
C GLY A 103 36.92 3.42 -15.91
N SER A 104 36.81 4.51 -15.15
CA SER A 104 35.58 4.84 -14.43
C SER A 104 34.36 4.95 -15.34
N THR A 105 33.31 4.19 -15.01
CA THR A 105 31.99 4.30 -15.63
C THR A 105 31.11 5.33 -14.94
N TYR A 106 31.61 6.03 -13.92
CA TYR A 106 30.89 7.13 -13.28
C TYR A 106 30.81 8.34 -14.20
N ARG A 107 29.67 9.02 -14.17
CA ARG A 107 29.43 10.33 -14.77
C ARG A 107 28.80 11.23 -13.73
N HIS A 108 28.91 12.55 -13.88
CA HIS A 108 28.36 13.51 -12.92
C HIS A 108 27.66 14.64 -13.65
N THR A 109 26.61 15.15 -13.02
CA THR A 109 25.92 16.36 -13.44
C THR A 109 25.42 17.14 -12.22
N ASN A 110 25.35 18.46 -12.36
CA ASN A 110 24.77 19.36 -11.36
C ASN A 110 23.25 19.52 -11.52
N LEU A 111 22.62 18.81 -12.47
CA LEU A 111 21.17 18.80 -12.61
C LEU A 111 20.51 18.18 -11.38
N ILE A 112 19.39 18.75 -10.95
CA ILE A 112 18.63 18.26 -9.79
C ILE A 112 17.75 17.08 -10.23
N GLY A 113 18.00 15.89 -9.67
CA GLY A 113 17.29 14.66 -10.06
C GLY A 113 15.90 14.51 -9.44
N ALA A 114 15.60 15.27 -8.38
CA ALA A 114 14.24 15.40 -7.84
C ALA A 114 13.96 16.86 -7.49
N HIS A 115 13.03 17.49 -8.23
CA HIS A 115 12.62 18.87 -8.01
C HIS A 115 11.16 19.06 -8.45
N PRO A 116 10.32 19.85 -7.76
CA PRO A 116 8.89 19.93 -8.11
C PRO A 116 8.59 20.54 -9.49
N ARG A 117 9.55 21.24 -10.12
CA ARG A 117 9.34 21.97 -11.40
C ARG A 117 10.32 21.57 -12.49
N GLU A 118 11.59 21.60 -12.16
CA GLU A 118 12.71 21.40 -13.11
C GLU A 118 13.00 19.93 -13.43
N TYR A 119 12.30 18.97 -12.80
CA TYR A 119 12.65 17.57 -13.00
C TYR A 119 12.41 17.09 -14.44
N TRP A 120 11.28 17.42 -15.08
CA TRP A 120 10.99 16.97 -16.45
C TRP A 120 12.07 17.42 -17.45
N PRO A 121 12.42 18.72 -17.54
CA PRO A 121 13.49 19.16 -18.45
C PRO A 121 14.85 18.55 -18.11
N ASN A 122 15.15 18.36 -16.82
CA ASN A 122 16.42 17.74 -16.40
C ASN A 122 16.53 16.30 -16.91
N TYR A 123 15.47 15.50 -16.82
CA TYR A 123 15.47 14.13 -17.34
C TYR A 123 15.49 14.07 -18.87
N GLU A 124 14.82 15.00 -19.55
CA GLU A 124 14.93 15.11 -21.02
C GLU A 124 16.38 15.26 -21.47
N LYS A 125 17.13 16.13 -20.78
CA LYS A 125 18.57 16.33 -20.99
C LYS A 125 19.41 15.10 -20.62
N VAL A 126 19.20 14.56 -19.41
CA VAL A 126 19.91 13.36 -18.92
C VAL A 126 19.79 12.17 -19.88
N LEU A 127 18.59 11.98 -20.44
CA LEU A 127 18.30 10.80 -21.26
C LEU A 127 18.64 11.02 -22.75
N SER A 128 18.90 12.26 -23.20
CA SER A 128 19.26 12.56 -24.59
C SER A 128 20.77 12.75 -24.81
N GLU A 129 21.50 13.24 -23.81
CA GLU A 129 22.93 13.53 -23.95
C GLU A 129 23.80 12.26 -23.86
N ALA A 130 24.67 12.07 -24.85
CA ALA A 130 25.53 10.90 -24.97
C ALA A 130 26.51 10.74 -23.79
N GLU A 131 26.87 11.83 -23.11
CA GLU A 131 27.78 11.84 -21.96
C GLU A 131 27.08 11.55 -20.62
N LEU A 132 25.74 11.67 -20.57
CA LEU A 132 24.94 11.46 -19.37
C LEU A 132 24.37 10.03 -19.31
N ALA A 133 23.06 9.82 -19.35
CA ALA A 133 22.47 8.47 -19.29
C ALA A 133 21.52 8.27 -20.47
N PRO A 134 22.04 8.24 -21.71
CA PRO A 134 21.21 8.19 -22.89
C PRO A 134 20.34 6.93 -22.89
N SER A 135 19.05 7.11 -23.11
CA SER A 135 18.07 6.03 -23.21
C SER A 135 17.10 6.37 -24.34
N PRO A 136 17.26 5.79 -25.54
CA PRO A 136 16.34 6.03 -26.66
C PRO A 136 14.89 5.72 -26.28
N ALA A 137 13.94 6.50 -26.81
CA ALA A 137 12.52 6.20 -26.64
C ALA A 137 12.09 5.10 -27.60
N LEU A 138 11.29 4.14 -27.12
CA LEU A 138 10.63 3.16 -27.97
C LEU A 138 9.40 3.77 -28.65
N PRO A 139 8.95 3.20 -29.78
CA PRO A 139 7.66 3.55 -30.39
C PRO A 139 6.50 3.43 -29.39
N ALA A 140 5.46 4.25 -29.55
CA ALA A 140 4.36 4.37 -28.58
C ALA A 140 3.54 3.07 -28.39
N ASP A 141 3.54 2.22 -29.41
CA ASP A 141 2.86 0.93 -29.52
C ASP A 141 3.77 -0.27 -29.22
N ASP A 142 5.04 -0.04 -28.88
CA ASP A 142 5.99 -1.12 -28.59
C ASP A 142 5.60 -1.84 -27.27
N PRO A 143 5.36 -3.17 -27.29
CA PRO A 143 4.96 -3.91 -26.10
C PRO A 143 6.02 -3.89 -24.98
N ALA A 144 7.31 -3.70 -25.31
CA ALA A 144 8.38 -3.58 -24.32
C ALA A 144 8.22 -2.35 -23.43
N LEU A 145 7.42 -1.35 -23.84
CA LEU A 145 7.04 -0.21 -22.98
C LEU A 145 6.32 -0.63 -21.70
N ARG A 146 5.68 -1.81 -21.66
CA ARG A 146 5.03 -2.34 -20.46
C ARG A 146 5.84 -3.43 -19.77
N ALA A 147 6.96 -3.86 -20.35
CA ALA A 147 7.89 -4.79 -19.71
C ALA A 147 8.84 -4.06 -18.77
N LEU A 148 9.30 -4.75 -17.71
CA LEU A 148 10.39 -4.25 -16.88
C LEU A 148 11.69 -4.20 -17.70
N ASN A 149 12.40 -3.08 -17.63
CA ASN A 149 13.66 -2.81 -18.29
C ASN A 149 14.82 -2.94 -17.29
N PRO A 150 15.53 -4.08 -17.26
CA PRO A 150 16.66 -4.29 -16.36
C PRO A 150 17.94 -3.55 -16.80
N THR A 151 17.92 -2.88 -17.95
CA THR A 151 19.11 -2.17 -18.47
C THR A 151 19.29 -0.78 -17.86
N LEU A 152 18.31 -0.31 -17.09
CA LEU A 152 18.31 0.99 -16.41
C LEU A 152 17.75 0.81 -15.00
N LEU A 153 18.49 1.29 -14.00
CA LEU A 153 18.08 1.33 -12.61
C LEU A 153 18.11 2.78 -12.12
N VAL A 154 17.02 3.24 -11.49
CA VAL A 154 17.01 4.53 -10.81
C VAL A 154 17.21 4.30 -9.32
N ILE A 155 18.19 4.99 -8.76
CA ILE A 155 18.46 4.96 -7.33
C ILE A 155 18.45 6.39 -6.80
N GLY A 156 18.21 6.62 -5.52
CA GLY A 156 18.32 7.97 -5.01
C GLY A 156 18.03 8.20 -3.55
N ASN A 157 18.24 9.44 -3.14
CA ASN A 157 17.92 9.93 -1.81
C ASN A 157 16.93 11.11 -1.88
N LEU A 158 15.66 10.82 -1.58
CA LEU A 158 14.56 11.78 -1.53
C LEU A 158 14.40 12.41 -0.14
N SER A 159 15.19 12.00 0.86
CA SER A 159 15.27 12.72 2.15
C SER A 159 16.05 14.03 2.05
N ARG A 160 16.65 14.33 0.88
CA ARG A 160 17.41 15.54 0.60
C ARG A 160 16.61 16.43 -0.34
N GLN A 161 16.35 17.65 0.11
CA GLN A 161 15.64 18.67 -0.65
C GLN A 161 16.56 19.86 -0.92
N TYR A 162 16.60 20.31 -2.17
CA TYR A 162 17.36 21.48 -2.59
C TYR A 162 16.41 22.59 -3.01
N LYS A 163 16.68 23.80 -2.48
CA LYS A 163 16.01 25.08 -2.75
C LYS A 163 14.58 25.00 -3.34
N VAL A 164 13.63 24.46 -2.57
CA VAL A 164 12.19 24.70 -2.78
C VAL A 164 11.77 25.75 -1.76
N LEU A 165 11.18 26.87 -2.19
CA LEU A 165 10.58 27.83 -1.27
C LEU A 165 9.49 27.10 -0.47
N ALA A 166 9.73 26.87 0.83
CA ALA A 166 8.77 26.23 1.69
C ALA A 166 7.54 27.12 1.83
N ARG A 167 6.37 26.64 1.38
CA ARG A 167 5.08 27.21 1.76
C ARG A 167 4.53 26.43 2.95
N ALA A 168 3.83 27.09 3.86
CA ALA A 168 3.00 26.39 4.85
C ALA A 168 2.03 25.45 4.11
N ARG A 169 1.76 24.25 4.67
CA ARG A 169 0.93 23.18 4.07
C ARG A 169 1.53 22.45 2.84
N SER A 170 2.85 22.40 2.68
CA SER A 170 3.49 21.67 1.57
C SER A 170 3.36 20.13 1.69
N VAL A 171 3.05 19.45 0.58
CA VAL A 171 3.05 17.98 0.47
C VAL A 171 4.44 17.41 0.83
N HIS A 172 4.48 16.25 1.51
CA HIS A 172 5.74 15.53 1.75
C HIS A 172 6.48 15.31 0.42
N PHE A 173 7.74 15.75 0.36
CA PHE A 173 8.48 15.81 -0.90
C PHE A 173 8.70 14.44 -1.54
N GLY A 174 9.02 13.40 -0.76
CA GLY A 174 9.18 12.06 -1.30
C GLY A 174 7.89 11.58 -1.93
N ALA A 175 6.77 11.65 -1.20
CA ALA A 175 5.43 11.37 -1.70
C ALA A 175 5.08 12.12 -3.01
N LEU A 176 5.40 13.41 -3.11
CA LEU A 176 5.20 14.18 -4.34
C LEU A 176 6.01 13.59 -5.51
N ILE A 177 7.29 13.29 -5.30
CA ILE A 177 8.16 12.74 -6.34
C ILE A 177 7.70 11.33 -6.74
N LEU A 178 7.29 10.49 -5.78
CA LEU A 178 6.74 9.16 -6.06
C LEU A 178 5.47 9.24 -6.92
N GLN A 179 4.60 10.23 -6.69
CA GLN A 179 3.43 10.45 -7.56
C GLN A 179 3.84 10.80 -9.00
N GLN A 180 4.90 11.60 -9.17
CA GLN A 180 5.41 11.96 -10.49
C GLN A 180 6.05 10.75 -11.20
N PHE A 181 6.82 9.93 -10.49
CA PHE A 181 7.39 8.70 -11.03
C PHE A 181 6.31 7.67 -11.38
N LEU A 182 5.29 7.52 -10.54
CA LEU A 182 4.11 6.72 -10.86
C LEU A 182 3.42 7.22 -12.14
N HIS A 183 3.21 8.55 -12.26
CA HIS A 183 2.61 9.12 -13.46
C HIS A 183 3.44 8.78 -14.70
N ALA A 184 4.75 9.01 -14.66
CA ALA A 184 5.67 8.69 -15.75
C ALA A 184 5.67 7.19 -16.09
N ALA A 185 5.56 6.30 -15.09
CA ALA A 185 5.44 4.87 -15.31
C ALA A 185 4.13 4.51 -16.02
N LEU A 186 3.00 5.10 -15.63
CA LEU A 186 1.71 4.87 -16.28
C LEU A 186 1.65 5.46 -17.71
N THR A 187 2.41 6.52 -17.99
CA THR A 187 2.41 7.22 -19.29
C THR A 187 3.60 6.92 -20.21
N ASN A 188 4.53 6.05 -19.81
CA ASN A 188 5.78 5.77 -20.54
C ASN A 188 6.68 6.99 -20.77
N GLN A 189 6.74 7.91 -19.80
CA GLN A 189 7.56 9.10 -19.89
C GLN A 189 8.81 9.02 -18.97
N LEU A 190 9.64 10.05 -18.96
CA LEU A 190 10.95 10.04 -18.27
C LEU A 190 11.81 8.84 -18.69
N PHE A 191 12.45 8.21 -17.72
CA PHE A 191 13.22 6.99 -17.87
C PHE A 191 12.35 5.76 -18.21
N HIS A 192 11.01 5.86 -18.18
CA HIS A 192 10.12 4.77 -18.61
C HIS A 192 9.84 4.72 -20.12
N ARG A 193 10.48 5.61 -20.89
CA ARG A 193 10.33 5.70 -22.35
C ARG A 193 10.95 4.53 -23.12
N SER A 194 11.69 3.67 -22.43
CA SER A 194 12.33 2.45 -22.97
C SER A 194 11.89 1.17 -22.25
N GLY A 195 10.74 1.21 -21.59
CA GLY A 195 10.25 0.15 -20.70
C GLY A 195 10.14 0.60 -19.26
N LEU A 196 9.50 -0.18 -18.40
CA LEU A 196 9.30 0.13 -16.98
C LEU A 196 10.62 0.02 -16.22
N VAL A 197 10.90 0.94 -15.30
CA VAL A 197 12.21 1.04 -14.64
C VAL A 197 12.03 0.90 -13.14
N ARG A 198 12.81 0.00 -12.54
CA ARG A 198 12.85 -0.18 -11.08
C ARG A 198 13.48 1.04 -10.41
N MET A 199 12.96 1.40 -9.24
CA MET A 199 13.44 2.52 -8.44
C MET A 199 13.75 2.08 -7.01
N MET A 200 14.96 2.40 -6.52
CA MET A 200 15.34 2.21 -5.11
C MET A 200 15.62 3.56 -4.45
N LEU A 201 14.80 3.96 -3.47
CA LEU A 201 14.76 5.35 -2.99
C LEU A 201 14.84 5.42 -1.47
N TRP A 202 15.81 6.18 -0.95
CA TRP A 202 15.85 6.54 0.47
C TRP A 202 14.83 7.64 0.76
N LEU A 203 14.01 7.42 1.78
CA LEU A 203 12.92 8.30 2.20
C LEU A 203 12.99 8.56 3.71
N PRO A 204 12.53 9.72 4.19
CA PRO A 204 12.28 9.93 5.62
C PRO A 204 11.24 8.94 6.14
N GLU A 205 11.46 8.41 7.34
CA GLU A 205 10.51 7.50 7.99
C GLU A 205 9.14 8.13 8.29
N ALA A 206 9.07 9.45 8.40
CA ALA A 206 7.81 10.17 8.50
C ALA A 206 6.85 9.90 7.32
N GLU A 207 7.36 9.50 6.15
CA GLU A 207 6.54 9.14 5.00
C GLU A 207 5.98 7.71 5.07
N LYS A 208 6.50 6.86 5.96
CA LYS A 208 6.11 5.45 6.10
C LYS A 208 4.63 5.29 6.38
N TYR A 209 4.04 6.13 7.25
CA TYR A 209 2.60 6.08 7.55
C TYR A 209 1.72 6.31 6.31
N THR A 210 2.19 7.14 5.38
CA THR A 210 1.48 7.47 4.13
C THR A 210 1.64 6.38 3.07
N LEU A 211 2.81 5.72 3.04
CA LEU A 211 3.15 4.72 2.02
C LEU A 211 2.72 3.29 2.42
N PHE A 212 2.81 2.98 3.71
CA PHE A 212 2.57 1.66 4.29
C PHE A 212 1.52 1.75 5.40
N PRO A 213 0.23 1.90 5.05
CA PRO A 213 -0.84 1.95 6.06
C PRO A 213 -0.83 0.65 6.88
N THR A 214 -0.95 0.76 8.21
CA THR A 214 -0.94 -0.39 9.14
C THR A 214 -2.26 -1.15 9.18
N SER A 215 -3.29 -0.63 8.51
CA SER A 215 -4.63 -1.22 8.38
C SER A 215 -5.35 -0.55 7.21
N GLU A 216 -6.28 -1.29 6.60
CA GLU A 216 -7.22 -0.83 5.59
C GLU A 216 -7.95 0.47 5.97
N VAL A 217 -8.16 0.73 7.27
CA VAL A 217 -8.80 1.98 7.75
C VAL A 217 -7.98 3.23 7.44
N TYR A 218 -6.65 3.10 7.33
CA TYR A 218 -5.73 4.22 7.05
C TYR A 218 -5.29 4.28 5.58
N ARG A 219 -5.93 3.50 4.72
CA ARG A 219 -5.71 3.56 3.28
C ARG A 219 -6.25 4.88 2.72
N HIS A 220 -5.51 5.50 1.81
CA HIS A 220 -5.85 6.81 1.24
C HIS A 220 -5.43 6.89 -0.22
N SER A 221 -5.88 7.92 -0.92
CA SER A 221 -5.73 8.04 -2.39
C SER A 221 -4.31 7.79 -2.91
N LEU A 222 -3.29 8.36 -2.26
CA LEU A 222 -1.89 8.15 -2.68
C LEU A 222 -1.46 6.68 -2.64
N ASN A 223 -1.65 5.95 -1.53
CA ASN A 223 -1.20 4.56 -1.46
C ASN A 223 -2.01 3.64 -2.39
N ALA A 224 -3.31 3.89 -2.56
CA ALA A 224 -4.12 3.17 -3.54
C ALA A 224 -3.62 3.39 -4.97
N ARG A 225 -3.30 4.64 -5.35
CA ARG A 225 -2.73 4.96 -6.66
C ARG A 225 -1.36 4.32 -6.89
N LEU A 226 -0.49 4.37 -5.89
CA LEU A 226 0.82 3.71 -5.97
C LEU A 226 0.65 2.20 -6.17
N GLY A 227 -0.27 1.56 -5.43
CA GLY A 227 -0.61 0.15 -5.62
C GLY A 227 -1.06 -0.17 -7.05
N VAL A 228 -1.92 0.66 -7.64
CA VAL A 228 -2.38 0.49 -9.04
C VAL A 228 -1.21 0.38 -10.02
N GLY A 229 -0.22 1.27 -9.94
CA GLY A 229 0.86 1.31 -10.93
C GLY A 229 2.18 0.69 -10.49
N SER A 230 2.35 0.28 -9.23
CA SER A 230 3.64 -0.19 -8.70
C SER A 230 3.50 -1.12 -7.51
N SER A 231 4.45 -2.04 -7.38
CA SER A 231 4.69 -2.80 -6.16
C SER A 231 5.66 -2.03 -5.28
N LEU A 232 5.31 -1.85 -4.00
CA LEU A 232 6.13 -1.14 -3.01
C LEU A 232 6.63 -2.12 -1.96
N THR A 233 7.94 -2.16 -1.73
CA THR A 233 8.54 -2.97 -0.66
C THR A 233 9.47 -2.12 0.18
N GLU A 234 9.27 -2.12 1.49
CA GLU A 234 10.28 -1.61 2.41
C GLU A 234 11.42 -2.61 2.49
N VAL A 235 12.63 -2.16 2.16
CA VAL A 235 13.80 -3.03 2.13
C VAL A 235 14.60 -2.96 3.42
N ALA A 236 14.69 -1.75 3.99
CA ALA A 236 15.30 -1.50 5.28
C ALA A 236 14.71 -0.24 5.89
N GLY A 237 14.66 -0.17 7.22
CA GLY A 237 14.16 1.01 7.92
C GLY A 237 14.60 1.05 9.38
N THR A 238 14.24 2.12 10.07
CA THR A 238 14.57 2.39 11.47
C THR A 238 13.35 2.32 12.39
N VAL A 239 12.16 2.63 11.88
CA VAL A 239 10.92 2.67 12.66
C VAL A 239 10.18 1.35 12.51
N ASP A 240 10.04 0.64 13.62
CA ASP A 240 9.22 -0.56 13.68
C ASP A 240 7.75 -0.20 13.90
N LEU A 241 6.92 -0.43 12.88
CA LEU A 241 5.46 -0.25 12.95
C LEU A 241 4.77 -1.17 13.97
N TYR A 242 5.51 -2.14 14.52
CA TYR A 242 5.04 -3.17 15.42
C TYR A 242 5.46 -2.90 16.87
N ASP A 243 6.23 -1.84 17.12
CA ASP A 243 6.66 -1.44 18.46
C ASP A 243 5.45 -1.00 19.32
N THR A 244 5.13 -1.83 20.31
CA THR A 244 4.03 -1.56 21.25
C THR A 244 4.29 -0.38 22.19
N ALA A 245 5.55 0.06 22.33
CA ALA A 245 5.90 1.27 23.08
C ALA A 245 5.50 2.54 22.31
N ASP A 246 5.37 2.47 20.99
CA ASP A 246 4.90 3.58 20.18
C ASP A 246 3.36 3.64 20.19
N SER A 247 2.83 4.53 21.04
CA SER A 247 1.38 4.74 21.17
C SER A 247 0.69 5.19 19.87
N PHE A 248 1.40 5.82 18.93
CA PHE A 248 0.84 6.28 17.66
C PHE A 248 0.50 5.08 16.77
N TYR A 249 1.47 4.19 16.54
CA TYR A 249 1.26 3.00 15.70
C TYR A 249 0.44 1.93 16.41
N PHE A 250 0.63 1.73 17.72
CA PHE A 250 -0.12 0.76 18.50
C PHE A 250 -1.65 0.99 18.43
N ARG A 251 -2.11 2.25 18.58
CA ARG A 251 -3.55 2.56 18.53
C ARG A 251 -4.17 2.37 17.14
N ARG A 252 -3.37 2.58 16.10
CA ARG A 252 -3.76 2.46 14.69
C ARG A 252 -3.74 1.00 14.23
N ARG A 253 -2.93 0.16 14.86
CA ARG A 253 -2.88 -1.27 14.58
C ARG A 253 -3.88 -2.00 15.47
N ARG A 254 -5.12 -2.14 14.98
CA ARG A 254 -6.20 -2.87 15.67
C ARG A 254 -6.33 -4.32 15.19
N ARG A 255 -5.22 -5.02 14.95
CA ARG A 255 -5.21 -6.39 14.40
C ARG A 255 -4.76 -7.39 15.47
N PRO A 256 -5.44 -8.54 15.64
CA PRO A 256 -5.04 -9.54 16.63
C PRO A 256 -3.77 -10.31 16.20
N PRO A 257 -3.03 -10.90 17.17
CA PRO A 257 -1.80 -11.65 16.90
C PRO A 257 -1.94 -12.77 15.86
N VAL A 258 -3.08 -13.48 15.83
CA VAL A 258 -3.32 -14.57 14.87
C VAL A 258 -3.24 -14.11 13.40
N LEU A 259 -3.82 -12.96 13.05
CA LEU A 259 -3.76 -12.43 11.68
C LEU A 259 -2.35 -11.91 11.34
N GLU A 260 -1.67 -11.34 12.32
CA GLU A 260 -0.31 -10.83 12.16
C GLU A 260 0.70 -11.97 11.93
N ALA A 261 0.49 -13.11 12.59
CA ALA A 261 1.28 -14.31 12.38
C ALA A 261 1.10 -14.88 10.96
N ILE A 262 -0.10 -14.83 10.39
CA ILE A 262 -0.37 -15.28 9.01
C ILE A 262 0.37 -14.39 7.99
N ILE A 263 0.34 -13.08 8.19
CA ILE A 263 1.04 -12.13 7.31
C ILE A 263 2.57 -12.28 7.45
N ALA A 264 3.06 -12.60 8.65
CA ALA A 264 4.47 -12.93 8.88
C ALA A 264 4.87 -14.23 8.16
N ASP A 265 4.03 -15.27 8.27
CA ASP A 265 4.23 -16.56 7.65
C ASP A 265 4.21 -16.47 6.11
N ARG A 266 3.26 -15.72 5.54
CA ARG A 266 3.19 -15.46 4.09
C ARG A 266 4.47 -14.79 3.58
N ALA A 267 4.96 -13.76 4.26
CA ALA A 267 6.21 -13.11 3.87
C ALA A 267 7.41 -14.06 4.01
N ARG A 268 7.44 -14.90 5.05
CA ARG A 268 8.49 -15.91 5.25
C ARG A 268 8.49 -16.96 4.12
N ARG A 269 7.32 -17.48 3.74
CA ARG A 269 7.19 -18.40 2.60
C ARG A 269 7.70 -17.76 1.31
N ARG A 270 7.32 -16.51 1.03
CA ARG A 270 7.83 -15.75 -0.12
C ARG A 270 9.35 -15.57 -0.06
N MET A 271 9.92 -15.32 1.12
CA MET A 271 11.38 -15.28 1.30
C MET A 271 12.03 -16.62 0.99
N ASP A 272 11.46 -17.71 1.49
CA ASP A 272 11.96 -19.07 1.25
C ASP A 272 11.89 -19.43 -0.25
N ASP A 273 10.79 -19.10 -0.93
CA ASP A 273 10.60 -19.27 -2.37
C ASP A 273 11.63 -18.46 -3.19
N LEU A 274 12.03 -17.30 -2.68
CA LEU A 274 13.05 -16.43 -3.28
C LEU A 274 14.49 -16.84 -2.87
N GLY A 275 14.66 -17.89 -2.07
CA GLY A 275 15.96 -18.30 -1.53
C GLY A 275 16.62 -17.24 -0.64
N MET A 276 15.83 -16.35 -0.05
CA MET A 276 16.32 -15.27 0.79
C MET A 276 16.64 -15.77 2.19
N GLN A 277 17.80 -15.37 2.70
CA GLN A 277 18.20 -15.60 4.08
C GLN A 277 18.55 -14.25 4.73
N PRO A 278 18.22 -14.06 6.01
CA PRO A 278 18.65 -12.86 6.74
C PRO A 278 20.18 -12.77 6.69
N PRO A 279 20.75 -11.62 6.29
CA PRO A 279 22.20 -11.46 6.26
C PRO A 279 22.80 -11.69 7.66
N HIS A 280 23.96 -12.33 7.72
CA HIS A 280 24.59 -12.68 9.00
C HIS A 280 24.74 -11.46 9.93
N GLY A 281 24.20 -11.57 11.15
CA GLY A 281 24.25 -10.52 12.16
C GLY A 281 23.30 -9.34 11.92
N ARG A 282 22.33 -9.46 11.01
CA ARG A 282 21.25 -8.47 10.81
C ARG A 282 19.92 -9.02 11.33
N ALA A 283 19.18 -8.17 12.03
CA ALA A 283 17.81 -8.45 12.43
C ALA A 283 16.83 -7.88 11.41
N PHE A 284 15.64 -8.48 11.31
CA PHE A 284 14.50 -7.83 10.66
C PHE A 284 14.02 -6.65 11.50
N LEU A 285 13.43 -5.68 10.82
CA LEU A 285 12.91 -4.45 11.42
C LEU A 285 11.71 -4.74 12.31
N HIS A 286 10.77 -5.56 11.82
CA HIS A 286 9.50 -5.81 12.50
C HIS A 286 9.61 -6.92 13.55
N ASP A 287 9.39 -6.55 14.81
CA ASP A 287 9.17 -7.52 15.88
C ASP A 287 7.69 -7.94 15.89
N ARG A 288 7.36 -8.90 15.03
CA ARG A 288 5.97 -9.34 14.87
C ARG A 288 5.49 -10.18 16.06
N PRO A 289 4.22 -10.01 16.48
CA PRO A 289 3.60 -10.91 17.44
C PRO A 289 3.73 -12.36 16.97
N LYS A 290 4.07 -13.25 17.91
CA LYS A 290 4.04 -14.69 17.65
C LYS A 290 2.60 -15.18 17.57
N PRO A 291 2.31 -16.23 16.79
CA PRO A 291 1.01 -16.88 16.84
C PRO A 291 0.72 -17.32 18.27
N ASP A 292 -0.49 -17.05 18.72
CA ASP A 292 -0.98 -17.41 20.06
C ASP A 292 -1.62 -18.81 20.10
N GLY A 293 -1.55 -19.55 18.98
CA GLY A 293 -2.15 -20.88 18.84
C GLY A 293 -3.66 -20.87 18.56
N SER A 294 -4.26 -19.69 18.36
CA SER A 294 -5.68 -19.58 17.98
C SER A 294 -5.96 -20.31 16.67
N ALA A 295 -7.05 -21.06 16.63
CA ALA A 295 -7.54 -21.66 15.40
C ALA A 295 -7.89 -20.59 14.37
N PHE A 296 -7.67 -20.90 13.10
CA PHE A 296 -7.84 -19.97 12.00
C PHE A 296 -8.41 -20.69 10.78
N LEU A 297 -9.38 -20.07 10.11
CA LEU A 297 -9.95 -20.54 8.85
C LEU A 297 -10.12 -19.38 7.88
N SER A 298 -9.63 -19.52 6.65
CA SER A 298 -9.82 -18.50 5.61
C SER A 298 -11.24 -18.56 5.04
N PRO A 299 -11.96 -17.43 4.87
CA PRO A 299 -13.24 -17.44 4.16
C PRO A 299 -13.06 -17.63 2.64
N PHE A 300 -11.84 -17.49 2.11
CA PHE A 300 -11.51 -17.69 0.70
C PHE A 300 -11.20 -19.15 0.36
N GLU A 301 -11.06 -20.00 1.37
CA GLU A 301 -10.91 -21.45 1.23
C GLU A 301 -12.26 -22.11 1.54
N THR A 302 -12.77 -22.89 0.60
CA THR A 302 -14.04 -23.59 0.78
C THR A 302 -13.92 -25.04 0.33
N ALA A 303 -14.55 -25.93 1.07
CA ALA A 303 -14.70 -27.34 0.70
C ALA A 303 -15.93 -27.59 -0.20
N VAL A 304 -16.76 -26.57 -0.43
CA VAL A 304 -17.94 -26.65 -1.29
C VAL A 304 -17.53 -26.98 -2.71
N SER A 305 -18.01 -28.11 -3.21
CA SER A 305 -17.62 -28.62 -4.53
C SER A 305 -18.80 -28.76 -5.50
N THR A 306 -20.03 -28.80 -4.95
CA THR A 306 -21.29 -28.97 -5.67
C THR A 306 -22.37 -27.99 -5.19
N TRP A 307 -23.45 -27.83 -5.96
CA TRP A 307 -24.63 -27.07 -5.51
C TRP A 307 -25.24 -27.60 -4.20
N GLN A 308 -25.26 -28.93 -4.03
CA GLN A 308 -25.81 -29.55 -2.82
C GLN A 308 -25.00 -29.16 -1.57
N ASP A 309 -23.66 -29.14 -1.69
CA ASP A 309 -22.79 -28.69 -0.61
C ASP A 309 -23.06 -27.21 -0.27
N LEU A 310 -23.20 -26.36 -1.29
CA LEU A 310 -23.48 -24.93 -1.11
C LEU A 310 -24.82 -24.71 -0.42
N GLU A 311 -25.86 -25.43 -0.83
CA GLU A 311 -27.18 -25.34 -0.20
C GLU A 311 -27.18 -25.80 1.25
N ALA A 312 -26.39 -26.83 1.59
CA ALA A 312 -26.22 -27.29 2.96
C ALA A 312 -25.50 -26.24 3.83
N GLU A 313 -24.47 -25.57 3.30
CA GLU A 313 -23.77 -24.48 3.99
C GLU A 313 -24.67 -23.23 4.16
N ILE A 314 -25.50 -22.90 3.16
CA ILE A 314 -26.53 -21.85 3.27
C ILE A 314 -27.50 -22.20 4.41
N ALA A 315 -28.06 -23.42 4.40
CA ALA A 315 -29.01 -23.86 5.43
C ALA A 315 -28.40 -23.84 6.84
N THR A 316 -27.14 -24.24 6.97
CA THR A 316 -26.39 -24.16 8.24
C THR A 316 -26.22 -22.72 8.71
N THR A 317 -25.95 -21.79 7.80
CA THR A 317 -25.81 -20.36 8.12
C THR A 317 -27.17 -19.71 8.45
N GLU A 318 -28.23 -20.06 7.74
CA GLU A 318 -29.62 -19.66 8.03
C GLU A 318 -30.05 -20.14 9.42
N ALA A 319 -29.77 -21.41 9.76
CA ALA A 319 -30.07 -21.97 11.08
C ALA A 319 -29.33 -21.22 12.19
N ARG A 320 -28.04 -20.91 11.98
CA ARG A 320 -27.25 -20.12 12.92
C ARG A 320 -27.83 -18.72 13.12
N LEU A 321 -28.21 -18.03 12.05
CA LEU A 321 -28.87 -16.73 12.14
C LEU A 321 -30.17 -16.82 12.95
N ALA A 322 -31.00 -17.84 12.70
CA ALA A 322 -32.25 -18.05 13.43
C ALA A 322 -32.02 -18.29 14.93
N ASP A 323 -31.00 -19.06 15.31
CA ASP A 323 -30.63 -19.28 16.71
C ASP A 323 -30.18 -17.98 17.40
N LEU A 324 -29.37 -17.16 16.71
CA LEU A 324 -28.94 -15.87 17.24
C LEU A 324 -30.11 -14.91 17.43
N VAL A 325 -31.04 -14.84 16.47
CA VAL A 325 -32.27 -14.03 16.57
C VAL A 325 -33.14 -14.47 17.76
N ARG A 326 -33.27 -15.78 17.99
CA ARG A 326 -34.02 -16.32 19.14
C ARG A 326 -33.38 -15.94 20.46
N LEU A 327 -32.06 -16.03 20.56
CA LEU A 327 -31.30 -15.65 21.76
C LEU A 327 -31.36 -14.14 22.01
N ASP A 328 -31.44 -13.33 20.96
CA ASP A 328 -31.45 -11.87 21.08
C ASP A 328 -32.80 -11.32 21.57
N ARG A 329 -33.91 -11.77 20.99
CA ARG A 329 -35.27 -11.25 21.23
C ARG A 329 -35.85 -11.49 22.64
N GLY A 330 -35.13 -12.19 23.52
CA GLY A 330 -35.60 -12.50 24.88
C GLY A 330 -34.56 -12.42 25.99
N ASP A 331 -33.26 -12.57 25.70
CA ASP A 331 -32.29 -13.02 26.70
C ASP A 331 -31.04 -12.12 26.88
N ARG A 332 -30.77 -11.12 26.02
CA ARG A 332 -29.62 -10.21 26.22
C ARG A 332 -29.68 -9.42 27.54
N ARG A 333 -30.89 -9.17 28.05
CA ARG A 333 -31.15 -8.38 29.26
C ARG A 333 -31.79 -9.19 30.41
N ARG A 334 -32.10 -10.48 30.20
CA ARG A 334 -32.81 -11.33 31.17
C ARG A 334 -31.91 -12.50 31.59
N GLY A 335 -31.91 -12.81 32.88
CA GLY A 335 -31.13 -13.90 33.48
C GLY A 335 -30.04 -13.40 34.43
N ALA A 336 -29.62 -14.28 35.35
CA ALA A 336 -28.52 -13.97 36.27
C ALA A 336 -27.20 -13.79 35.49
N PRO A 337 -26.25 -12.96 35.97
CA PRO A 337 -24.97 -12.72 35.28
C PRO A 337 -24.23 -13.99 34.82
N GLY A 338 -24.25 -15.06 35.61
CA GLY A 338 -23.63 -16.35 35.26
C GLY A 338 -24.32 -17.08 34.09
N GLN A 339 -25.64 -16.97 33.96
CA GLN A 339 -26.37 -17.57 32.83
C GLN A 339 -26.09 -16.82 31.53
N ARG A 340 -25.98 -15.49 31.60
CA ARG A 340 -25.59 -14.67 30.46
C ARG A 340 -24.18 -15.02 29.97
N GLN A 341 -23.22 -15.15 30.88
CA GLN A 341 -21.85 -15.52 30.53
C GLN A 341 -21.77 -16.91 29.89
N GLN A 342 -22.50 -17.91 30.43
CA GLN A 342 -22.56 -19.24 29.83
C GLN A 342 -23.12 -19.23 28.41
N ARG A 343 -24.17 -18.42 28.15
CA ARG A 343 -24.74 -18.26 26.80
C ARG A 343 -23.76 -17.58 25.84
N GLU A 344 -23.12 -16.50 26.28
CA GLU A 344 -22.08 -15.81 25.50
C GLU A 344 -20.93 -16.76 25.14
N GLN A 345 -20.49 -17.59 26.08
CA GLN A 345 -19.44 -18.58 25.85
C GLN A 345 -19.88 -19.72 24.91
N ALA A 346 -21.14 -20.18 25.00
CA ALA A 346 -21.70 -21.15 24.07
C ALA A 346 -21.82 -20.59 22.63
N MET A 347 -22.15 -19.31 22.48
CA MET A 347 -22.16 -18.65 21.16
C MET A 347 -20.76 -18.55 20.56
N LEU A 348 -19.76 -18.18 21.35
CA LEU A 348 -18.37 -18.13 20.91
C LEU A 348 -17.86 -19.53 20.49
N GLY A 349 -18.15 -20.55 21.30
CA GLY A 349 -17.75 -21.93 21.04
C GLY A 349 -18.39 -22.58 19.81
N SER A 350 -19.41 -21.94 19.21
CA SER A 350 -20.11 -22.44 18.01
C SER A 350 -19.81 -21.63 16.74
N MET A 351 -18.86 -20.69 16.79
CA MET A 351 -18.41 -19.94 15.62
C MET A 351 -17.65 -20.83 14.64
N LYS A 352 -17.80 -20.57 13.32
CA LYS A 352 -17.02 -21.22 12.26
C LYS A 352 -15.66 -20.54 12.12
N TYR A 353 -15.60 -19.23 12.33
CA TYR A 353 -14.39 -18.40 12.24
C TYR A 353 -13.98 -17.93 13.65
N PRO A 354 -13.31 -18.79 14.45
CA PRO A 354 -12.95 -18.48 15.83
C PRO A 354 -12.04 -17.25 15.95
N GLN A 355 -11.25 -16.94 14.91
CA GLN A 355 -10.41 -15.74 14.90
C GLN A 355 -11.20 -14.42 14.99
N CYS A 356 -12.51 -14.43 14.69
CA CYS A 356 -13.39 -13.28 14.89
C CYS A 356 -13.44 -12.84 16.36
N GLU A 357 -13.28 -13.77 17.31
CA GLU A 357 -13.21 -13.43 18.74
C GLU A 357 -12.03 -12.52 19.04
N ALA A 358 -10.83 -12.94 18.61
CA ALA A 358 -9.60 -12.18 18.81
C ALA A 358 -9.67 -10.81 18.13
N SER A 359 -10.22 -10.73 16.91
CA SER A 359 -10.45 -9.44 16.23
C SER A 359 -11.48 -8.57 16.96
N GLY A 360 -12.55 -9.14 17.49
CA GLY A 360 -13.54 -8.39 18.28
C GLY A 360 -12.93 -7.73 19.52
N GLN A 361 -12.00 -8.42 20.20
CA GLN A 361 -11.32 -7.91 21.39
C GLN A 361 -10.46 -6.66 21.12
N THR A 362 -10.02 -6.40 19.88
CA THR A 362 -9.27 -5.18 19.54
C THR A 362 -10.12 -3.91 19.62
N PHE A 363 -11.45 -4.07 19.76
CA PHE A 363 -12.41 -2.99 19.96
C PHE A 363 -12.86 -2.83 21.43
N LYS A 364 -12.20 -3.51 22.38
CA LYS A 364 -12.47 -3.33 23.81
C LYS A 364 -12.26 -1.87 24.20
N GLY A 365 -13.21 -1.32 24.98
CA GLY A 365 -13.24 0.10 25.33
C GLY A 365 -13.99 1.00 24.34
N SER A 366 -14.53 0.46 23.24
CA SER A 366 -15.40 1.21 22.31
C SER A 366 -16.84 1.43 22.81
N GLY A 367 -17.20 0.90 23.99
CA GLY A 367 -18.57 0.90 24.49
C GLY A 367 -19.48 -0.20 23.92
N ASN A 368 -18.99 -0.99 22.96
CA ASN A 368 -19.73 -2.11 22.36
C ASN A 368 -19.50 -3.43 23.09
N ASN A 369 -20.46 -4.35 22.95
CA ASN A 369 -20.28 -5.73 23.37
C ASN A 369 -19.43 -6.48 22.33
N VAL A 370 -18.11 -6.59 22.61
CA VAL A 370 -17.13 -7.20 21.72
C VAL A 370 -17.42 -8.68 21.39
N THR A 371 -18.08 -9.41 22.30
CA THR A 371 -18.52 -10.78 22.05
C THR A 371 -19.53 -10.82 20.91
N TRP A 372 -20.52 -9.92 20.95
CA TRP A 372 -21.52 -9.84 19.87
C TRP A 372 -20.94 -9.32 18.57
N VAL A 373 -19.99 -8.37 18.63
CA VAL A 373 -19.22 -7.95 17.44
C VAL A 373 -18.56 -9.16 16.78
N ALA A 374 -17.91 -10.04 17.56
CA ALA A 374 -17.29 -11.26 17.04
C ALA A 374 -18.31 -12.24 16.43
N VAL A 375 -19.43 -12.48 17.10
CA VAL A 375 -20.49 -13.39 16.65
C VAL A 375 -21.14 -12.91 15.35
N TRP A 376 -21.39 -11.61 15.21
CA TRP A 376 -21.91 -11.05 13.96
C TRP A 376 -20.86 -11.04 12.85
N ALA A 377 -19.59 -10.83 13.19
CA ALA A 377 -18.51 -10.97 12.23
C ALA A 377 -18.35 -12.41 11.74
N ASP A 378 -18.54 -13.43 12.57
CA ASP A 378 -18.60 -14.85 12.14
C ASP A 378 -19.67 -15.07 11.07
N LEU A 379 -20.88 -14.52 11.24
CA LEU A 379 -21.92 -14.57 10.21
C LEU A 379 -21.49 -13.85 8.93
N GLY A 380 -20.89 -12.66 9.02
CA GLY A 380 -20.38 -11.94 7.85
C GLY A 380 -19.29 -12.73 7.09
N MET A 381 -18.41 -13.41 7.81
CA MET A 381 -17.38 -14.29 7.23
C MET A 381 -17.99 -15.54 6.58
N ARG A 382 -19.06 -16.10 7.14
CA ARG A 382 -19.83 -17.20 6.52
C ARG A 382 -20.46 -16.75 5.20
N VAL A 383 -21.13 -15.59 5.19
CA VAL A 383 -21.70 -15.02 3.95
C VAL A 383 -20.62 -14.81 2.90
N LEU A 384 -19.46 -14.24 3.28
CA LEU A 384 -18.32 -14.08 2.37
C LEU A 384 -17.85 -15.42 1.77
N ASN A 385 -17.79 -16.49 2.58
CA ASN A 385 -17.43 -17.83 2.11
C ASN A 385 -18.47 -18.44 1.17
N LEU A 386 -19.76 -18.18 1.39
CA LEU A 386 -20.85 -18.56 0.48
C LEU A 386 -20.72 -17.84 -0.87
N GLU A 387 -20.37 -16.54 -0.87
CA GLU A 387 -20.11 -15.79 -2.10
C GLU A 387 -18.91 -16.37 -2.87
N VAL A 388 -17.84 -16.75 -2.17
CA VAL A 388 -16.66 -17.42 -2.78
C VAL A 388 -17.05 -18.74 -3.42
N ALA A 389 -17.82 -19.57 -2.70
CA ALA A 389 -18.28 -20.86 -3.19
C ALA A 389 -19.21 -20.72 -4.41
N LEU A 390 -20.12 -19.73 -4.39
CA LEU A 390 -20.97 -19.41 -5.54
C LEU A 390 -20.12 -19.06 -6.77
N ARG A 391 -19.10 -18.20 -6.62
CA ARG A 391 -18.21 -17.83 -7.72
C ARG A 391 -17.42 -19.02 -8.27
N GLN A 392 -16.96 -19.93 -7.40
CA GLN A 392 -16.28 -21.15 -7.84
C GLN A 392 -17.18 -22.10 -8.65
N LEU A 393 -18.47 -22.21 -8.31
CA LEU A 393 -19.43 -23.02 -9.06
C LEU A 393 -19.86 -22.35 -10.38
N GLU A 394 -19.99 -21.02 -10.39
CA GLU A 394 -20.21 -20.22 -11.60
C GLU A 394 -19.09 -20.46 -12.64
N GLU A 395 -17.83 -20.45 -12.19
CA GLU A 395 -16.66 -20.68 -13.05
C GLU A 395 -16.61 -22.09 -13.67
N LYS A 396 -17.30 -23.07 -13.07
CA LYS A 396 -17.45 -24.42 -13.63
C LYS A 396 -18.51 -24.52 -14.73
N GLY A 397 -19.26 -23.44 -14.98
CA GLY A 397 -20.28 -23.38 -16.04
C GLY A 397 -21.53 -24.21 -15.73
N GLU A 398 -21.90 -24.31 -14.46
CA GLU A 398 -23.06 -25.10 -14.02
C GLU A 398 -24.41 -24.40 -14.30
N ASP A 399 -25.54 -25.09 -14.04
CA ASP A 399 -26.90 -24.67 -14.42
C ASP A 399 -27.29 -23.24 -13.98
N ALA A 400 -27.67 -22.39 -14.95
CA ALA A 400 -28.00 -20.99 -14.74
C ALA A 400 -29.22 -20.79 -13.83
N ALA A 401 -30.24 -21.65 -13.92
CA ALA A 401 -31.43 -21.53 -13.07
C ALA A 401 -31.09 -21.81 -11.59
N THR A 402 -30.24 -22.80 -11.34
CA THR A 402 -29.72 -23.10 -10.01
C THR A 402 -28.86 -21.97 -9.47
N TYR A 403 -27.96 -21.42 -10.29
CA TYR A 403 -27.14 -20.26 -9.92
C TYR A 403 -28.02 -19.09 -9.44
N GLU A 404 -29.00 -18.66 -10.25
CA GLU A 404 -29.87 -17.51 -9.92
C GLU A 404 -30.60 -17.72 -8.59
N ARG A 405 -31.18 -18.91 -8.39
CA ARG A 405 -31.89 -19.26 -7.16
C ARG A 405 -30.98 -19.27 -5.93
N VAL A 406 -29.77 -19.82 -6.04
CA VAL A 406 -28.81 -19.88 -4.93
C VAL A 406 -28.25 -18.50 -4.63
N ARG A 407 -27.93 -17.72 -5.67
CA ARG A 407 -27.51 -16.31 -5.57
C ARG A 407 -28.54 -15.49 -4.80
N ASP A 408 -29.82 -15.59 -5.16
CA ASP A 408 -30.89 -14.83 -4.51
C ASP A 408 -31.07 -15.21 -3.04
N ARG A 409 -30.88 -16.50 -2.69
CA ARG A 409 -30.86 -16.94 -1.29
C ARG A 409 -29.69 -16.34 -0.51
N ILE A 410 -28.49 -16.30 -1.09
CA ILE A 410 -27.32 -15.68 -0.45
C ILE A 410 -27.53 -14.17 -0.27
N LEU A 411 -28.04 -13.47 -1.28
CA LEU A 411 -28.37 -12.04 -1.20
C LEU A 411 -29.42 -11.75 -0.13
N LYS A 412 -30.47 -12.59 -0.04
CA LYS A 412 -31.47 -12.49 1.02
C LYS A 412 -30.85 -12.70 2.40
N LEU A 413 -30.01 -13.72 2.56
CA LEU A 413 -29.32 -14.01 3.81
C LEU A 413 -28.40 -12.84 4.23
N ASP A 414 -27.63 -12.28 3.30
CA ASP A 414 -26.79 -11.10 3.53
C ASP A 414 -27.63 -9.90 4.02
N HIS A 415 -28.76 -9.64 3.36
CA HIS A 415 -29.69 -8.58 3.74
C HIS A 415 -30.30 -8.80 5.13
N ASP A 416 -30.70 -10.04 5.45
CA ASP A 416 -31.26 -10.39 6.75
C ASP A 416 -30.22 -10.18 7.87
N VAL A 417 -28.97 -10.62 7.65
CA VAL A 417 -27.85 -10.39 8.59
C VAL A 417 -27.64 -8.90 8.83
N ASP A 418 -27.61 -8.08 7.78
CA ASP A 418 -27.42 -6.63 7.90
C ASP A 418 -28.54 -5.94 8.68
N THR A 419 -29.78 -6.28 8.31
CA THR A 419 -30.98 -5.66 8.86
C THR A 419 -31.07 -5.94 10.35
N ILE A 420 -30.82 -7.18 10.75
CA ILE A 420 -30.87 -7.57 12.16
C ILE A 420 -29.74 -6.88 12.92
N ALA A 421 -28.49 -6.99 12.45
CA ALA A 421 -27.35 -6.36 13.12
C ALA A 421 -27.56 -4.84 13.33
N THR A 422 -28.11 -4.16 12.32
CA THR A 422 -28.40 -2.72 12.37
C THR A 422 -29.56 -2.37 13.30
N SER A 423 -30.64 -3.15 13.27
CA SER A 423 -31.82 -2.93 14.14
C SER A 423 -31.50 -3.02 15.63
N GLU A 424 -30.48 -3.80 15.98
CA GLU A 424 -30.02 -4.01 17.34
C GLU A 424 -29.10 -2.88 17.83
N SER A 425 -28.15 -2.47 16.99
CA SER A 425 -27.25 -1.34 17.25
C SER A 425 -26.46 -1.00 15.99
N MET A 426 -26.61 0.23 15.48
CA MET A 426 -25.81 0.73 14.35
C MET A 426 -24.31 0.59 14.59
N ASN A 427 -23.84 0.85 15.82
CA ASN A 427 -22.43 0.71 16.17
C ASN A 427 -21.96 -0.75 16.07
N MET A 428 -22.75 -1.70 16.57
CA MET A 428 -22.38 -3.13 16.54
C MET A 428 -22.22 -3.63 15.10
N ALA A 429 -23.15 -3.28 14.21
CA ALA A 429 -23.07 -3.64 12.78
C ALA A 429 -21.79 -3.08 12.14
N GLU A 430 -21.46 -1.82 12.42
CA GLU A 430 -20.23 -1.19 11.91
C GLU A 430 -18.97 -1.91 12.42
N PHE A 431 -18.89 -2.22 13.72
CA PHE A 431 -17.73 -2.91 14.29
C PHE A 431 -17.59 -4.36 13.79
N ALA A 432 -18.70 -5.08 13.63
CA ALA A 432 -18.68 -6.43 13.05
C ALA A 432 -18.17 -6.39 11.61
N GLN A 433 -18.67 -5.44 10.81
CA GLN A 433 -18.22 -5.22 9.44
C GLN A 433 -16.71 -4.86 9.38
N ARG A 434 -16.19 -4.06 10.31
CA ARG A 434 -14.75 -3.78 10.41
C ARG A 434 -13.91 -5.02 10.72
N VAL A 435 -14.43 -5.96 11.52
CA VAL A 435 -13.76 -7.25 11.75
C VAL A 435 -13.71 -8.09 10.46
N VAL A 436 -14.81 -8.13 9.70
CA VAL A 436 -14.86 -8.83 8.40
C VAL A 436 -13.87 -8.21 7.42
N GLU A 437 -13.88 -6.89 7.29
CA GLU A 437 -12.98 -6.16 6.37
C GLU A 437 -11.51 -6.29 6.74
N GLN A 438 -11.17 -6.25 8.03
CA GLN A 438 -9.81 -6.50 8.48
C GLN A 438 -9.33 -7.88 8.03
N GLN A 439 -10.17 -8.91 8.21
CA GLN A 439 -9.81 -10.26 7.78
C GLN A 439 -9.72 -10.35 6.26
N GLN A 440 -10.67 -9.78 5.52
CA GLN A 440 -10.62 -9.69 4.07
C GLN A 440 -9.31 -9.03 3.59
N ALA A 441 -8.94 -7.88 4.15
CA ALA A 441 -7.71 -7.15 3.80
C ALA A 441 -6.45 -8.00 4.02
N CYS A 442 -6.40 -8.78 5.10
CA CYS A 442 -5.26 -9.64 5.42
C CYS A 442 -5.17 -10.87 4.52
N LEU A 443 -6.32 -11.47 4.20
CA LEU A 443 -6.39 -12.81 3.64
C LEU A 443 -6.50 -12.83 2.12
N MET A 444 -7.00 -11.75 1.51
CA MET A 444 -7.12 -11.63 0.06
C MET A 444 -5.74 -11.66 -0.62
N GLU A 445 -5.69 -12.22 -1.83
CA GLU A 445 -4.46 -12.28 -2.64
C GLU A 445 -4.68 -11.71 -4.07
N PRO A 446 -3.96 -10.63 -4.45
CA PRO A 446 -2.96 -9.89 -3.66
C PRO A 446 -3.60 -9.07 -2.53
N ALA A 447 -2.83 -8.77 -1.48
CA ALA A 447 -3.33 -7.94 -0.37
C ALA A 447 -3.48 -6.47 -0.81
N ILE A 448 -4.47 -5.75 -0.27
CA ILE A 448 -4.75 -4.35 -0.66
C ILE A 448 -3.77 -3.31 -0.10
N ILE A 449 -2.92 -3.71 0.85
CA ILE A 449 -1.90 -2.85 1.45
C ILE A 449 -0.51 -3.43 1.22
N ALA A 450 0.42 -2.58 0.77
CA ALA A 450 1.78 -2.99 0.44
C ALA A 450 2.54 -3.60 1.63
N LEU A 451 2.23 -3.17 2.87
CA LEU A 451 2.82 -3.73 4.08
C LEU A 451 2.51 -5.24 4.22
N ASP A 452 1.28 -5.64 3.90
CA ASP A 452 0.84 -7.04 4.00
C ASP A 452 1.23 -7.84 2.75
N ASP A 453 1.39 -7.19 1.59
CA ASP A 453 1.79 -7.83 0.33
C ASP A 453 3.30 -7.90 0.09
N ARG A 454 4.14 -7.50 1.06
CA ARG A 454 5.60 -7.53 0.92
C ARG A 454 6.12 -8.93 0.54
N ALA A 455 7.16 -8.95 -0.28
CA ALA A 455 7.85 -10.19 -0.67
C ALA A 455 8.78 -10.72 0.43
N TYR A 456 9.27 -9.84 1.30
CA TYR A 456 10.23 -10.16 2.35
C TYR A 456 10.16 -9.17 3.52
N GLU A 457 10.71 -9.55 4.68
CA GLU A 457 10.76 -8.67 5.84
C GLU A 457 11.89 -7.62 5.70
N PRO A 458 11.62 -6.34 6.00
CA PRO A 458 12.64 -5.29 5.94
C PRO A 458 13.74 -5.51 6.97
N LEU A 459 14.97 -5.12 6.64
CA LEU A 459 16.08 -5.15 7.60
C LEU A 459 16.04 -3.97 8.56
N LYS A 460 16.47 -4.23 9.80
CA LYS A 460 16.63 -3.20 10.82
C LYS A 460 17.88 -2.37 10.59
N ALA A 461 17.69 -1.09 10.35
CA ALA A 461 18.68 -0.04 10.47
C ALA A 461 18.49 0.71 11.80
N THR A 462 19.46 1.53 12.16
CA THR A 462 19.38 2.46 13.29
C THR A 462 19.60 3.89 12.81
N PRO A 463 19.13 4.92 13.53
CA PRO A 463 19.41 6.31 13.16
C PRO A 463 20.91 6.60 13.06
N SER A 464 21.71 5.87 13.86
CA SER A 464 23.16 5.94 13.83
C SER A 464 23.76 5.36 12.56
N ASP A 465 23.02 4.62 11.72
CA ASP A 465 23.54 4.14 10.44
C ASP A 465 23.64 5.26 9.39
N PHE A 466 22.94 6.37 9.62
CA PHE A 466 22.90 7.54 8.77
C PHE A 466 23.71 8.68 9.40
N TRP A 467 24.13 9.66 8.61
CA TRP A 467 24.74 10.89 9.11
C TRP A 467 24.18 12.03 8.26
N PRO A 468 23.65 13.15 8.75
CA PRO A 468 23.28 13.34 10.14
C PRO A 468 22.39 12.20 10.63
N ASN A 469 22.47 11.90 11.92
CA ASN A 469 21.65 10.84 12.51
C ASN A 469 20.18 11.15 12.23
N SER A 470 19.50 10.25 11.53
CA SER A 470 18.13 10.43 11.07
C SER A 470 17.45 9.09 10.84
N GLU A 471 16.13 9.10 10.95
CA GLU A 471 15.29 7.96 10.67
C GLU A 471 14.95 7.92 9.18
N LEU A 472 15.49 6.94 8.46
CA LEU A 472 15.28 6.72 7.04
C LEU A 472 14.83 5.29 6.76
N MET A 473 14.13 5.12 5.65
CA MET A 473 13.82 3.83 5.05
C MET A 473 14.28 3.78 3.59
N LEU A 474 14.61 2.58 3.11
CA LEU A 474 14.85 2.28 1.71
C LEU A 474 13.58 1.66 1.11
N LEU A 475 12.98 2.35 0.15
CA LEU A 475 11.86 1.87 -0.63
C LEU A 475 12.35 1.25 -1.93
N ASP A 476 11.86 0.06 -2.24
CA ASP A 476 11.95 -0.55 -3.57
C ASP A 476 10.59 -0.44 -4.25
N MET A 477 10.55 0.30 -5.36
CA MET A 477 9.36 0.57 -6.16
C MET A 477 9.56 -0.02 -7.55
N VAL A 478 8.79 -1.07 -7.84
CA VAL A 478 8.81 -1.77 -9.12
C VAL A 478 7.49 -1.47 -9.85
N PRO A 479 7.51 -0.73 -10.97
CA PRO A 479 6.28 -0.49 -11.72
C PRO A 479 5.66 -1.79 -12.25
N LYS A 480 4.33 -1.87 -12.18
CA LYS A 480 3.56 -3.01 -12.69
C LYS A 480 3.39 -2.88 -14.21
N PRO A 481 3.31 -3.99 -14.98
CA PRO A 481 3.10 -3.98 -16.44
C PRO A 481 1.70 -3.51 -16.89
N ARG A 482 1.00 -2.77 -16.02
CA ARG A 482 -0.39 -2.39 -16.19
C ARG A 482 -0.54 -1.33 -17.28
N ASP A 483 -1.49 -1.55 -18.18
CA ASP A 483 -1.92 -0.56 -19.17
C ASP A 483 -3.35 -0.11 -18.86
N LEU A 484 -3.49 1.16 -18.53
CA LEU A 484 -4.79 1.76 -18.20
C LEU A 484 -5.51 2.29 -19.44
N SER A 485 -4.86 2.36 -20.60
CA SER A 485 -5.48 2.92 -21.81
C SER A 485 -6.71 2.13 -22.25
N VAL A 486 -7.64 2.84 -22.90
CA VAL A 486 -8.84 2.26 -23.51
C VAL A 486 -8.82 2.67 -24.98
N GLU A 487 -8.68 1.69 -25.86
CA GLU A 487 -8.48 1.91 -27.29
C GLU A 487 -9.61 2.77 -27.88
N GLY A 488 -9.24 3.82 -28.62
CA GLY A 488 -10.20 4.74 -29.23
C GLY A 488 -10.94 5.69 -28.28
N LEU A 489 -10.81 5.52 -26.95
CA LEU A 489 -11.57 6.31 -25.97
C LEU A 489 -10.71 7.18 -25.05
N ALA A 490 -9.55 6.69 -24.59
CA ALA A 490 -8.70 7.47 -23.69
C ALA A 490 -7.22 7.07 -23.79
N SER A 491 -6.36 8.09 -23.90
CA SER A 491 -4.91 7.94 -23.88
C SER A 491 -4.37 7.57 -22.50
N LYS A 492 -3.13 7.05 -22.43
CA LYS A 492 -2.41 6.78 -21.17
C LYS A 492 -2.36 8.00 -20.24
N ARG A 493 -2.23 9.22 -20.80
CA ARG A 493 -2.16 10.47 -20.04
C ARG A 493 -3.50 10.81 -19.39
N GLU A 494 -4.58 10.72 -20.16
CA GLU A 494 -5.94 10.94 -19.66
C GLU A 494 -6.29 9.91 -18.59
N MET A 495 -5.98 8.64 -18.83
CA MET A 495 -6.24 7.56 -17.87
C MET A 495 -5.42 7.70 -16.58
N SER A 496 -4.15 8.13 -16.67
CA SER A 496 -3.35 8.41 -15.48
C SER A 496 -3.95 9.55 -14.64
N LYS A 497 -4.45 10.61 -15.29
CA LYS A 497 -5.08 11.73 -14.61
C LYS A 497 -6.46 11.38 -14.05
N LEU A 498 -7.24 10.59 -14.77
CA LEU A 498 -8.50 10.05 -14.28
C LEU A 498 -8.27 9.17 -13.05
N CYS A 499 -7.32 8.24 -13.10
CA CYS A 499 -6.95 7.41 -11.95
C CYS A 499 -6.60 8.25 -10.71
N GLU A 500 -5.86 9.35 -10.91
CA GLU A 500 -5.60 10.32 -9.84
C GLU A 500 -6.87 10.90 -9.23
N THR A 501 -7.72 11.52 -10.04
CA THR A 501 -8.94 12.20 -9.58
C THR A 501 -9.90 11.20 -8.98
N PHE A 502 -10.11 10.06 -9.63
CA PHE A 502 -11.01 8.99 -9.21
C PHE A 502 -10.61 8.42 -7.85
N CYS A 503 -9.34 8.07 -7.65
CA CYS A 503 -8.87 7.59 -6.35
C CYS A 503 -8.97 8.65 -5.27
N ARG A 504 -8.72 9.94 -5.60
CA ARG A 504 -8.89 11.05 -4.64
C ARG A 504 -10.34 11.13 -4.18
N SER A 505 -11.27 11.29 -5.12
CA SER A 505 -12.68 11.51 -4.82
C SER A 505 -13.35 10.30 -4.16
N LEU A 506 -12.99 9.06 -4.53
CA LEU A 506 -13.48 7.88 -3.82
C LEU A 506 -12.96 7.86 -2.37
N LEU A 507 -11.64 7.94 -2.17
CA LEU A 507 -11.01 7.76 -0.86
C LEU A 507 -11.12 8.98 0.07
N GLU A 508 -11.80 10.05 -0.33
CA GLU A 508 -12.29 11.10 0.57
C GLU A 508 -13.28 10.57 1.61
N SER A 509 -14.09 9.57 1.24
CA SER A 509 -15.07 8.92 2.12
C SER A 509 -14.83 7.40 2.19
N PRO A 510 -13.72 6.95 2.82
CA PRO A 510 -13.30 5.54 2.82
C PRO A 510 -14.28 4.59 3.52
N THR A 511 -15.24 5.14 4.28
CA THR A 511 -16.31 4.41 4.98
C THR A 511 -17.60 4.27 4.19
N ARG A 512 -17.76 4.94 3.06
CA ARG A 512 -18.94 4.74 2.19
C ARG A 512 -18.85 3.42 1.45
N THR A 513 -20.00 2.91 1.04
CA THR A 513 -20.07 1.81 0.09
C THR A 513 -19.68 2.28 -1.31
N LEU A 514 -19.21 1.37 -2.15
CA LEU A 514 -18.78 1.68 -3.51
C LEU A 514 -19.92 2.30 -4.35
N PRO A 515 -21.16 1.78 -4.34
CA PRO A 515 -22.28 2.42 -5.04
C PRO A 515 -22.52 3.86 -4.59
N GLU A 516 -22.55 4.11 -3.28
CA GLU A 516 -22.78 5.46 -2.73
C GLU A 516 -21.66 6.44 -3.10
N ALA A 517 -20.41 5.96 -3.17
CA ALA A 517 -19.28 6.79 -3.54
C ALA A 517 -19.29 7.13 -5.04
N LEU A 518 -19.65 6.18 -5.90
CA LEU A 518 -19.80 6.42 -7.34
C LEU A 518 -20.96 7.36 -7.65
N GLU A 519 -22.10 7.22 -6.97
CA GLU A 519 -23.27 8.09 -7.14
C GLU A 519 -22.96 9.58 -6.87
N ARG A 520 -21.97 9.86 -6.02
CA ARG A 520 -21.47 11.22 -5.78
C ARG A 520 -20.61 11.77 -6.90
N LEU A 521 -19.92 10.90 -7.64
CA LEU A 521 -19.12 11.31 -8.79
C LEU A 521 -20.02 11.64 -9.97
N ALA A 522 -21.03 10.81 -10.22
CA ALA A 522 -22.04 11.05 -11.23
C ALA A 522 -23.34 10.28 -10.93
N PRO A 523 -24.51 10.87 -11.22
CA PRO A 523 -25.79 10.19 -11.07
C PRO A 523 -25.84 8.86 -11.83
N ASN A 524 -26.36 7.81 -11.21
CA ASN A 524 -26.43 6.43 -11.70
C ASN A 524 -25.09 5.71 -11.91
N ALA A 525 -23.95 6.31 -11.60
CA ALA A 525 -22.65 5.67 -11.83
C ALA A 525 -22.51 4.34 -11.09
N GLY A 526 -23.02 4.25 -9.84
CA GLY A 526 -22.98 3.00 -9.08
C GLY A 526 -23.76 1.88 -9.76
N ARG A 527 -24.90 2.22 -10.36
CA ARG A 527 -25.78 1.27 -11.06
C ARG A 527 -25.21 0.83 -12.40
N ASP A 528 -24.60 1.74 -13.15
CA ASP A 528 -24.22 1.50 -14.54
C ASP A 528 -22.76 1.00 -14.67
N VAL A 529 -21.84 1.52 -13.86
CA VAL A 529 -20.40 1.23 -13.99
C VAL A 529 -20.03 -0.09 -13.30
N ILE A 530 -20.58 -0.39 -12.11
CA ILE A 530 -20.22 -1.61 -11.36
C ILE A 530 -20.50 -2.89 -12.17
N PRO A 531 -21.66 -3.07 -12.84
CA PRO A 531 -21.94 -4.29 -13.60
C PRO A 531 -20.98 -4.55 -14.77
N MET A 532 -20.34 -3.51 -15.31
CA MET A 532 -19.34 -3.59 -16.39
C MET A 532 -18.02 -4.22 -15.91
N VAL A 533 -17.83 -4.37 -14.59
CA VAL A 533 -16.58 -4.82 -13.98
C VAL A 533 -16.79 -6.20 -13.35
N ASP A 534 -16.40 -7.27 -14.04
CA ASP A 534 -16.61 -8.65 -13.56
C ASP A 534 -16.00 -8.90 -12.17
N ILE A 535 -14.78 -8.41 -11.94
CA ILE A 535 -14.09 -8.55 -10.65
C ILE A 535 -14.82 -7.86 -9.48
N ALA A 536 -15.73 -6.92 -9.74
CA ALA A 536 -16.56 -6.32 -8.70
C ALA A 536 -17.50 -7.33 -8.03
N ARG A 537 -17.74 -8.49 -8.67
CA ARG A 537 -18.51 -9.61 -8.12
C ARG A 537 -17.66 -10.72 -7.49
N ASP A 538 -16.32 -10.65 -7.59
CA ASP A 538 -15.43 -11.67 -7.06
C ASP A 538 -14.91 -11.31 -5.65
N PRO A 539 -15.40 -11.97 -4.58
CA PRO A 539 -14.95 -11.74 -3.21
C PRO A 539 -13.46 -12.00 -2.98
N ARG A 540 -12.85 -12.92 -3.76
CA ARG A 540 -11.41 -13.27 -3.65
C ARG A 540 -10.50 -12.14 -4.13
N LYS A 541 -11.07 -11.13 -4.81
CA LYS A 541 -10.35 -10.01 -5.42
C LYS A 541 -10.84 -8.64 -4.96
N GLY A 542 -11.68 -8.60 -3.92
CA GLY A 542 -12.16 -7.36 -3.31
C GLY A 542 -13.52 -6.90 -3.84
N GLY A 543 -14.11 -7.65 -4.78
CA GLY A 543 -15.52 -7.56 -5.12
C GLY A 543 -16.41 -8.15 -4.03
N ARG A 544 -17.72 -8.09 -4.23
CA ARG A 544 -18.75 -8.72 -3.39
C ARG A 544 -19.98 -8.99 -4.24
N LEU A 545 -20.74 -10.04 -3.91
CA LEU A 545 -22.00 -10.32 -4.60
C LEU A 545 -23.00 -9.16 -4.43
N ASN A 546 -23.06 -8.58 -3.24
CA ASN A 546 -23.76 -7.33 -2.97
C ASN A 546 -22.77 -6.16 -3.00
N PRO A 547 -22.83 -5.25 -3.99
CA PRO A 547 -21.89 -4.12 -4.09
C PRO A 547 -21.90 -3.17 -2.89
N HIS A 548 -23.02 -3.10 -2.13
CA HIS A 548 -23.08 -2.30 -0.90
C HIS A 548 -22.21 -2.86 0.24
N ARG A 549 -21.66 -4.07 0.08
CA ARG A 549 -20.66 -4.64 0.99
C ARG A 549 -19.23 -4.24 0.67
N ILE A 550 -18.98 -3.59 -0.46
CA ILE A 550 -17.67 -3.07 -0.83
C ILE A 550 -17.54 -1.67 -0.24
N ARG A 551 -16.77 -1.52 0.85
CA ARG A 551 -16.37 -0.17 1.29
C ARG A 551 -15.27 0.37 0.39
N VAL A 552 -15.25 1.68 0.19
CA VAL A 552 -14.23 2.31 -0.66
C VAL A 552 -12.81 2.00 -0.21
N ARG A 553 -12.52 1.93 1.10
CA ARG A 553 -11.19 1.54 1.59
C ARG A 553 -10.73 0.14 1.15
N MET A 554 -11.66 -0.74 0.79
CA MET A 554 -11.41 -2.15 0.45
C MET A 554 -11.17 -2.38 -1.04
N ILE A 555 -11.33 -1.36 -1.91
CA ILE A 555 -11.22 -1.57 -3.36
C ILE A 555 -9.81 -2.01 -3.75
N SER A 556 -9.67 -3.16 -4.39
CA SER A 556 -8.35 -3.67 -4.82
C SER A 556 -7.78 -2.83 -5.96
N ASP A 557 -6.47 -2.97 -6.21
CA ASP A 557 -5.82 -2.31 -7.34
C ASP A 557 -6.48 -2.69 -8.68
N GLU A 558 -6.88 -3.96 -8.82
CA GLU A 558 -7.52 -4.50 -10.03
C GLU A 558 -8.96 -4.01 -10.17
N LEU A 559 -9.71 -3.89 -9.06
CA LEU A 559 -11.03 -3.28 -9.06
C LEU A 559 -10.97 -1.79 -9.44
N ILE A 560 -9.97 -1.03 -8.96
CA ILE A 560 -9.77 0.36 -9.37
C ILE A 560 -9.55 0.43 -10.89
N GLU A 561 -8.69 -0.42 -11.44
CA GLU A 561 -8.43 -0.48 -12.88
C GLU A 561 -9.71 -0.77 -13.68
N GLY A 562 -10.47 -1.79 -13.27
CA GLY A 562 -11.74 -2.13 -13.92
C GLY A 562 -12.73 -0.97 -13.88
N LEU A 563 -12.88 -0.32 -12.72
CA LEU A 563 -13.79 0.81 -12.55
C LEU A 563 -13.42 2.01 -13.41
N ILE A 564 -12.14 2.37 -13.53
CA ILE A 564 -11.75 3.53 -14.37
C ILE A 564 -11.90 3.24 -15.87
N LYS A 565 -11.69 2.00 -16.31
CA LYS A 565 -11.91 1.58 -17.70
C LYS A 565 -13.40 1.60 -18.02
N ALA A 566 -14.22 0.97 -17.17
CA ALA A 566 -15.68 1.01 -17.27
C ALA A 566 -16.22 2.45 -17.21
N TRP A 567 -15.65 3.31 -16.36
CA TRP A 567 -16.00 4.73 -16.30
C TRP A 567 -15.80 5.42 -17.64
N VAL A 568 -14.70 5.14 -18.35
CA VAL A 568 -14.42 5.73 -19.67
C VAL A 568 -15.34 5.17 -20.77
N GLU A 569 -15.69 3.90 -20.69
CA GLU A 569 -16.63 3.27 -21.62
C GLU A 569 -18.08 3.72 -21.38
N TRP A 570 -18.40 4.17 -20.16
CA TRP A 570 -19.74 4.61 -19.80
C TRP A 570 -20.16 5.88 -20.57
N PRO A 571 -21.27 5.84 -21.34
CA PRO A 571 -21.68 6.96 -22.20
C PRO A 571 -22.04 8.25 -21.45
N PHE A 572 -22.50 8.13 -20.21
CA PHE A 572 -23.01 9.25 -19.40
C PHE A 572 -21.96 9.85 -18.46
N LYS A 573 -20.70 9.44 -18.58
CA LYS A 573 -19.61 9.94 -17.72
C LYS A 573 -19.47 11.47 -17.85
N PRO A 574 -19.33 12.20 -16.73
CA PRO A 574 -18.87 13.58 -16.75
C PRO A 574 -17.49 13.72 -17.38
N SER A 575 -17.16 14.93 -17.85
CA SER A 575 -15.80 15.20 -18.29
C SER A 575 -14.84 15.20 -17.09
N LEU A 576 -13.55 14.97 -17.36
CA LEU A 576 -12.52 15.05 -16.32
C LEU A 576 -12.49 16.44 -15.66
N THR A 577 -12.78 17.50 -16.42
CA THR A 577 -12.88 18.86 -15.90
C THR A 577 -14.03 18.98 -14.89
N ASP A 578 -15.19 18.42 -15.20
CA ASP A 578 -16.35 18.44 -14.31
C ASP A 578 -16.04 17.71 -12.99
N LEU A 579 -15.35 16.57 -13.06
CA LEU A 579 -14.92 15.82 -11.87
C LEU A 579 -13.95 16.61 -10.99
N VAL A 580 -12.99 17.34 -11.60
CA VAL A 580 -12.03 18.16 -10.85
C VAL A 580 -12.75 19.32 -10.16
N LEU A 581 -13.64 20.02 -10.87
CA LEU A 581 -14.43 21.12 -10.31
C LEU A 581 -15.36 20.63 -9.17
N ALA A 582 -15.95 19.45 -9.31
CA ALA A 582 -16.77 18.84 -8.26
C ALA A 582 -15.95 18.49 -7.01
N SER A 583 -14.70 18.03 -7.18
CA SER A 583 -13.79 17.75 -6.06
C SER A 583 -13.34 19.02 -5.34
N GLU A 584 -12.96 20.07 -6.08
CA GLU A 584 -12.54 21.37 -5.50
C GLU A 584 -13.66 22.08 -4.74
N SER A 585 -14.90 22.01 -5.23
CA SER A 585 -16.07 22.56 -4.54
C SER A 585 -16.41 21.82 -3.24
N SER A 586 -16.12 20.51 -3.16
CA SER A 586 -16.29 19.73 -1.93
C SER A 586 -15.20 20.02 -0.88
N GLU A 587 -13.97 20.34 -1.31
CA GLU A 587 -12.88 20.71 -0.39
C GLU A 587 -13.16 22.04 0.32
N GLY A 588 -13.66 23.06 -0.40
CA GLY A 588 -13.98 24.37 0.17
C GLY A 588 -15.04 24.33 1.30
N VAL A 589 -16.07 23.49 1.15
CA VAL A 589 -17.10 23.30 2.19
C VAL A 589 -16.55 22.54 3.41
N SER A 590 -15.60 21.63 3.19
CA SER A 590 -14.98 20.86 4.28
C SER A 590 -13.97 21.67 5.10
N GLU A 591 -13.32 22.68 4.50
CA GLU A 591 -12.44 23.62 5.22
C GLU A 591 -13.26 24.57 6.11
N GLU A 592 -14.37 25.13 5.61
CA GLU A 592 -15.25 25.98 6.42
C GLU A 592 -15.84 25.22 7.63
N ALA A 593 -16.22 23.95 7.44
CA ALA A 593 -16.72 23.10 8.53
C ALA A 593 -15.64 22.74 9.57
N ARG A 594 -14.37 22.60 9.15
CA ARG A 594 -13.24 22.33 10.07
C ARG A 594 -12.72 23.57 10.77
N GLU A 595 -12.83 24.74 10.17
CA GLU A 595 -12.50 26.01 10.82
C GLU A 595 -13.54 26.36 11.90
N ALA A 596 -14.81 26.01 11.70
CA ALA A 596 -15.86 26.14 12.72
C ALA A 596 -15.66 25.22 13.94
N GLU A 597 -15.08 24.02 13.77
CA GLU A 597 -14.78 23.09 14.89
C GLU A 597 -13.53 23.46 15.71
N VAL A 598 -12.76 24.47 15.29
CA VAL A 598 -11.58 24.97 16.03
C VAL A 598 -11.92 26.25 16.82
N GLU A 599 -13.07 26.87 16.56
CA GLU A 599 -13.58 28.05 17.29
C GLU A 599 -14.60 27.73 18.41
N GLU A 600 -14.96 26.46 18.61
CA GLU A 600 -15.66 25.93 19.82
C GLU A 600 -14.73 25.07 20.68
#